data_AF-A0AA85G0Y1-F1
#
_entry.id   AF-A0AA85G0Y1-F1
#
_cell.length_a   1.000
_cell.length_b   1.000
_cell.length_c   1.000
_cell.angle_alpha   90.00
_cell.angle_beta   90.00
_cell.angle_gamma   90.00
#
_symmetry.space_group_name_H-M   'P 1'
#
loop_
_entity.id
_entity.type
_entity.pdbx_description
1 polymer ?
#
loop_
_entity_poly.entity_id
_entity_poly.type
_entity_poly.pdbx_seq_one_letter_code
_entity_poly.pdbx_strand_id
1 'polypeptide(L)'
;GHLVYPQNFQKRALTNKQLQFILVYDENLKQNKMFPKIQKAMESASSYWEKTLKVKMNSKKAIHFPRECTDKSHVVKMKNNVLSCVNAQCKEDTEIKGVKIPNKYLSSCHHQMNNEYKEIYSEGRGLAPNQLLIVVTGPCKIPSYKSTHISGLIVQTHSSTGR
;
A
#
# COMPACT_ATOMS: atom_id res chain seq x y z
N GLY A 1 8.33 15.00 51.74
CA GLY A 1 8.20 14.90 50.27
C GLY A 1 8.31 13.44 49.88
N HIS A 2 7.25 12.88 49.32
CA HIS A 2 7.24 11.47 48.88
C HIS A 2 7.83 11.34 47.48
N LEU A 3 8.82 10.47 47.34
CA LEU A 3 9.39 10.02 46.07
C LEU A 3 8.34 9.18 45.32
N VAL A 4 7.90 9.66 44.16
CA VAL A 4 7.06 8.91 43.22
C VAL A 4 7.98 8.17 42.26
N TYR A 5 8.00 6.84 42.33
CA TYR A 5 8.67 5.99 41.36
C TYR A 5 7.99 6.10 39.98
N PRO A 6 8.74 6.18 38.87
CA PRO A 6 8.16 6.17 37.54
C PRO A 6 7.52 4.81 37.23
N GLN A 7 6.30 4.89 36.70
CA GLN A 7 5.49 3.76 36.30
C GLN A 7 6.20 2.88 35.26
N ASN A 8 6.10 1.57 35.47
CA ASN A 8 6.56 0.51 34.60
C ASN A 8 6.32 0.83 33.12
N PHE A 9 7.39 1.01 32.35
CA PHE A 9 7.33 0.85 30.89
C PHE A 9 6.98 -0.61 30.61
N GLN A 10 5.70 -0.90 30.41
CA GLN A 10 5.26 -2.15 29.80
C GLN A 10 5.97 -2.26 28.43
N LYS A 11 7.01 -3.11 28.36
CA LYS A 11 7.57 -3.60 27.10
C LYS A 11 6.41 -4.24 26.33
N ARG A 12 5.83 -3.52 25.37
CA ARG A 12 4.83 -4.09 24.45
C ARG A 12 5.43 -5.36 23.86
N ALA A 13 4.73 -6.48 24.00
CA ALA A 13 5.15 -7.75 23.46
C ALA A 13 5.32 -7.62 21.93
N LEU A 14 6.58 -7.61 21.49
CA LEU A 14 6.95 -7.55 20.10
C LEU A 14 6.68 -8.90 19.46
N THR A 15 5.62 -8.97 18.66
CA THR A 15 5.37 -10.15 17.83
C THR A 15 6.24 -10.01 16.59
N ASN A 16 7.42 -10.65 16.62
CA ASN A 16 8.28 -10.77 15.46
C ASN A 16 7.59 -11.72 14.47
N LYS A 17 7.10 -11.17 13.35
CA LYS A 17 6.63 -11.97 12.21
C LYS A 17 7.64 -11.87 11.07
N GLN A 18 7.66 -12.90 10.24
CA GLN A 18 8.42 -12.88 8.99
C GLN A 18 7.81 -11.84 8.04
N LEU A 19 8.68 -11.13 7.34
CA LEU A 19 8.27 -10.26 6.23
C LEU A 19 7.55 -11.11 5.18
N GLN A 20 6.54 -10.55 4.52
CA GLN A 20 5.91 -11.15 3.36
C GLN A 20 5.85 -10.13 2.22
N PHE A 21 6.41 -10.48 1.06
CA PHE A 21 6.32 -9.66 -0.13
C PHE A 21 5.06 -9.97 -0.93
N ILE A 22 4.49 -8.91 -1.50
CA ILE A 22 3.41 -8.99 -2.47
C ILE A 22 3.94 -8.35 -3.75
N LEU A 23 4.18 -9.18 -4.77
CA LEU A 23 4.69 -8.74 -6.06
C LEU A 23 3.52 -8.40 -6.98
N VAL A 24 3.49 -7.18 -7.51
CA VAL A 24 2.52 -6.74 -8.52
C VAL A 24 3.29 -6.29 -9.74
N TYR A 25 3.04 -6.92 -10.89
CA TYR A 25 3.76 -6.66 -12.13
C TYR A 25 2.95 -5.77 -13.07
N ASP A 26 3.63 -4.82 -13.72
CA ASP A 26 3.07 -4.06 -14.84
C ASP A 26 2.63 -4.99 -15.98
N GLU A 27 1.48 -4.71 -16.60
CA GLU A 27 0.94 -5.57 -17.67
C GLU A 27 1.84 -5.61 -18.92
N ASN A 28 2.49 -4.51 -19.28
CA ASN A 28 3.43 -4.50 -20.41
C ASN A 28 4.67 -5.34 -20.09
N LEU A 29 5.11 -5.32 -18.84
CA LEU A 29 6.18 -6.18 -18.38
C LEU A 29 5.78 -7.66 -18.50
N LYS A 30 4.54 -8.04 -18.17
CA LYS A 30 4.07 -9.43 -18.31
C LYS A 30 4.09 -9.94 -19.76
N GLN A 31 3.90 -9.05 -20.73
CA GLN A 31 3.95 -9.36 -22.16
C GLN A 31 5.39 -9.50 -22.69
N ASN A 32 6.40 -9.11 -21.91
CA ASN A 32 7.79 -9.18 -22.34
C ASN A 32 8.31 -10.63 -22.37
N LYS A 33 9.09 -10.99 -23.39
CA LYS A 33 9.72 -12.33 -23.50
C LYS A 33 10.62 -12.69 -22.32
N MET A 34 11.18 -11.70 -21.63
CA MET A 34 12.02 -11.88 -20.44
C MET A 34 11.21 -11.99 -19.14
N PHE A 35 9.88 -11.78 -19.19
CA PHE A 35 9.03 -11.82 -18.00
C PHE A 35 9.21 -13.09 -17.15
N PRO A 36 9.27 -14.31 -17.69
CA PRO A 36 9.46 -15.50 -16.87
C PRO A 36 10.77 -15.48 -16.07
N LYS A 37 11.84 -14.92 -16.66
CA LYS A 37 13.13 -14.79 -15.96
C LYS A 37 13.08 -13.74 -14.87
N ILE A 38 12.43 -12.60 -15.14
CA ILE A 38 12.24 -11.51 -14.17
C ILE A 38 11.37 -11.98 -13.01
N GLN A 39 10.25 -12.63 -13.30
CA GLN A 39 9.35 -13.20 -12.29
C GLN A 39 10.11 -14.17 -11.38
N LYS A 40 10.83 -15.13 -11.96
CA LYS A 40 11.63 -16.09 -11.20
C LYS A 40 12.69 -15.42 -10.32
N ALA A 41 13.37 -14.40 -10.84
CA ALA A 41 14.36 -13.64 -10.08
C ALA A 41 13.73 -12.89 -8.90
N MET A 42 12.61 -12.21 -9.12
CA MET A 42 11.88 -11.48 -8.08
C MET A 42 11.32 -12.40 -7.00
N GLU A 43 10.76 -13.55 -7.38
CA GLU A 43 10.28 -14.58 -6.44
C GLU A 43 11.43 -15.15 -5.60
N SER A 44 12.58 -15.44 -6.22
CA SER A 44 13.77 -15.93 -5.52
C SER A 44 14.31 -14.90 -4.52
N ALA A 45 14.44 -13.64 -4.95
CA ALA A 45 14.88 -12.54 -4.11
C ALA A 45 13.91 -12.30 -2.93
N SER A 46 12.61 -12.32 -3.22
CA SER A 46 11.57 -12.16 -2.20
C SER A 46 11.65 -13.27 -1.16
N SER A 47 11.67 -14.54 -1.60
CA SER A 47 11.75 -15.69 -0.69
C SER A 47 12.99 -15.66 0.21
N TYR A 48 14.14 -15.23 -0.31
CA TYR A 48 15.35 -15.04 0.50
C TYR A 48 15.10 -14.01 1.62
N TRP A 49 14.58 -12.83 1.27
CA TRP A 49 14.35 -11.76 2.23
C TRP A 49 13.23 -12.05 3.23
N GLU A 50 12.17 -12.78 2.85
CA GLU A 50 11.12 -13.22 3.79
C GLU A 50 11.68 -14.14 4.90
N LYS A 51 12.64 -15.01 4.54
CA LYS A 51 13.29 -15.94 5.49
C LYS A 51 14.32 -15.22 6.35
N THR A 52 15.04 -14.25 5.80
CA THR A 52 16.14 -13.55 6.48
C THR A 52 15.64 -12.42 7.37
N LEU A 53 14.63 -11.66 6.95
CA LEU A 53 14.19 -10.44 7.66
C LEU A 53 13.05 -10.73 8.64
N LYS A 54 13.26 -10.31 9.89
CA LYS A 54 12.22 -10.22 10.91
C LYS A 54 11.73 -8.78 11.00
N VAL A 55 10.43 -8.58 10.93
CA VAL A 55 9.84 -7.25 10.95
C VAL A 55 9.32 -6.94 12.35
N LYS A 56 9.74 -5.78 12.86
CA LYS A 56 9.17 -5.19 14.06
C LYS A 56 7.82 -4.57 13.73
N MET A 57 6.74 -5.19 14.20
CA MET A 57 5.40 -4.64 14.04
C MET A 57 5.12 -3.59 15.12
N ASN A 58 4.98 -2.33 14.71
CA ASN A 58 4.61 -1.22 15.61
C ASN A 58 3.09 -1.01 15.71
N SER A 59 2.32 -1.63 14.81
CA SER A 59 0.86 -1.57 14.76
C SER A 59 0.30 -2.94 14.33
N LYS A 60 -0.93 -3.24 14.78
CA LYS A 60 -1.71 -4.40 14.28
C LYS A 60 -2.64 -4.03 13.13
N LYS A 61 -2.79 -2.73 12.83
CA LYS A 61 -3.73 -2.24 11.82
C LYS A 61 -3.20 -2.49 10.42
N ALA A 62 -4.06 -3.02 9.55
CA ALA A 62 -3.77 -3.11 8.14
C ALA A 62 -3.67 -1.72 7.52
N ILE A 63 -2.83 -1.59 6.49
CA ILE A 63 -2.65 -0.37 5.72
C ILE A 63 -3.41 -0.51 4.41
N HIS A 64 -4.23 0.48 4.07
CA HIS A 64 -4.99 0.51 2.82
C HIS A 64 -4.42 1.58 1.89
N PHE A 65 -4.40 1.29 0.59
CA PHE A 65 -4.16 2.33 -0.41
C PHE A 65 -5.45 3.10 -0.64
N PRO A 66 -5.44 4.43 -0.52
CA PRO A 66 -6.65 5.21 -0.65
C PRO A 66 -7.20 5.11 -2.08
N ARG A 67 -8.52 4.96 -2.19
CA ARG A 67 -9.24 5.27 -3.42
C ARG A 67 -9.30 6.77 -3.61
N GLU A 68 -9.12 7.22 -4.84
CA GLU A 68 -9.25 8.63 -5.18
C GLU A 68 -10.66 8.92 -5.69
N CYS A 69 -11.08 10.18 -5.56
CA CYS A 69 -12.22 10.71 -6.30
C CYS A 69 -11.82 11.04 -7.74
N THR A 70 -12.77 11.03 -8.66
CA THR A 70 -12.57 11.52 -10.04
C THR A 70 -12.10 12.97 -10.04
N ASP A 71 -12.62 13.78 -9.12
CA ASP A 71 -12.16 15.13 -8.82
C ASP A 71 -11.58 15.22 -7.40
N LYS A 72 -10.30 15.61 -7.30
CA LYS A 72 -9.55 15.70 -6.04
C LYS A 72 -9.91 16.91 -5.19
N SER A 73 -10.56 17.92 -5.75
CA SER A 73 -11.03 19.11 -5.02
C SER A 73 -12.26 18.82 -4.14
N HIS A 74 -12.87 17.65 -4.33
CA HIS A 74 -14.16 17.25 -3.76
C HIS A 74 -14.03 16.15 -2.70
N VAL A 75 -12.98 16.21 -1.88
CA VAL A 75 -12.70 15.21 -0.83
C VAL A 75 -13.00 15.78 0.56
N VAL A 76 -13.89 15.14 1.31
CA VAL A 76 -14.18 15.50 2.70
C VAL A 76 -13.76 14.35 3.63
N LYS A 77 -13.05 14.69 4.72
CA LYS A 77 -12.76 13.76 5.82
C LYS A 77 -13.92 13.74 6.80
N MET A 78 -14.52 12.58 6.99
CA MET A 78 -15.60 12.38 7.96
C MET A 78 -15.08 12.21 9.40
N LYS A 79 -16.01 12.20 10.37
CA LYS A 79 -15.75 11.99 11.81
C LYS A 79 -14.99 10.69 12.13
N ASN A 80 -14.90 9.73 11.20
CA ASN A 80 -14.16 8.49 11.34
C ASN A 80 -12.88 8.42 10.46
N ASN A 81 -12.36 9.54 9.97
CA ASN A 81 -11.27 9.63 8.98
C ASN A 81 -11.54 8.90 7.66
N VAL A 82 -12.77 8.50 7.41
CA VAL A 82 -13.22 7.95 6.14
C VAL A 82 -13.26 9.07 5.11
N LEU A 83 -12.65 8.84 3.96
CA LEU A 83 -12.65 9.77 2.83
C LEU A 83 -13.95 9.58 2.04
N SER A 84 -14.64 10.69 1.78
CA SER A 84 -15.85 10.72 0.95
C SER A 84 -15.67 11.69 -0.21
N CYS A 85 -16.11 11.27 -1.39
CA CYS A 85 -16.19 12.09 -2.59
C CYS A 85 -17.51 12.84 -2.59
N VAL A 86 -17.48 14.18 -2.62
CA VAL A 86 -18.66 15.05 -2.56
C VAL A 86 -18.95 15.60 -3.94
N ASN A 87 -20.09 15.29 -4.56
CA ASN A 87 -20.39 15.67 -5.94
C ASN A 87 -19.35 15.15 -6.97
N ALA A 88 -18.58 14.13 -6.60
CA ALA A 88 -17.60 13.47 -7.43
C ALA A 88 -17.71 11.95 -7.27
N GLN A 89 -17.34 11.20 -8.30
CA GLN A 89 -17.41 9.74 -8.27
C GLN A 89 -16.15 9.15 -7.64
N CYS A 90 -16.29 7.99 -7.00
CA CYS A 90 -15.16 7.19 -6.56
C CYS A 90 -14.48 6.53 -7.77
N LYS A 91 -13.15 6.60 -7.86
CA LYS A 91 -12.42 5.79 -8.84
C LYS A 91 -12.42 4.32 -8.42
N GLU A 92 -12.70 3.46 -9.40
CA GLU A 92 -12.64 2.00 -9.23
C GLU A 92 -11.23 1.46 -9.03
N ASP A 93 -10.21 2.16 -9.52
CA ASP A 93 -8.83 1.70 -9.46
C ASP A 93 -7.92 2.73 -8.82
N THR A 94 -6.93 2.23 -8.08
CA THR A 94 -5.76 3.01 -7.66
C THR A 94 -4.54 2.45 -8.36
N GLU A 95 -3.75 3.31 -8.98
CA GLU A 95 -2.56 2.93 -9.73
C GLU A 95 -1.30 3.52 -9.10
N ILE A 96 -0.22 2.73 -9.10
CA ILE A 96 1.13 3.19 -8.74
C ILE A 96 2.00 3.02 -9.98
N LYS A 97 2.52 4.13 -10.52
CA LYS A 97 3.30 4.17 -11.78
C LYS A 97 2.58 3.52 -12.98
N GLY A 98 1.24 3.59 -13.00
CA GLY A 98 0.40 3.00 -14.03
C GLY A 98 0.16 1.49 -13.87
N VAL A 99 0.46 0.93 -12.68
CA VAL A 99 0.14 -0.46 -12.33
C VAL A 99 -1.03 -0.45 -11.37
N LYS A 100 -2.11 -1.16 -11.73
CA LYS A 100 -3.31 -1.29 -10.89
C LYS A 100 -3.01 -2.06 -9.61
N ILE A 101 -3.37 -1.47 -8.48
CA ILE A 101 -3.27 -2.11 -7.18
C ILE A 101 -4.52 -2.97 -6.96
N PRO A 102 -4.38 -4.26 -6.60
CA PRO A 102 -5.53 -5.14 -6.41
C PRO A 102 -6.53 -4.60 -5.38
N ASN A 103 -7.83 -4.67 -5.69
CA ASN A 103 -8.94 -4.17 -4.86
C ASN A 103 -8.86 -4.59 -3.39
N LYS A 104 -8.36 -5.79 -3.09
CA LYS A 104 -8.18 -6.29 -1.72
C LYS A 104 -7.24 -5.45 -0.85
N TYR A 105 -6.44 -4.56 -1.44
CA TYR A 105 -5.53 -3.66 -0.71
C TYR A 105 -6.03 -2.21 -0.68
N LEU A 106 -7.17 -1.92 -1.29
CA LEU A 106 -7.72 -0.57 -1.39
C LEU A 106 -8.62 -0.26 -0.20
N SER A 107 -8.70 1.02 0.15
CA SER A 107 -9.65 1.52 1.15
C SER A 107 -11.08 1.49 0.60
N SER A 108 -12.05 1.63 1.49
CA SER A 108 -13.41 1.95 1.07
C SER A 108 -13.47 3.32 0.39
N CYS A 109 -14.55 3.57 -0.34
CA CYS A 109 -14.87 4.89 -0.88
C CYS A 109 -16.37 5.15 -0.80
N HIS A 110 -16.70 6.35 -0.37
CA HIS A 110 -18.07 6.81 -0.17
C HIS A 110 -18.36 7.97 -1.12
N HIS A 111 -19.57 7.99 -1.64
CA HIS A 111 -20.10 9.09 -2.42
C HIS A 111 -21.13 9.83 -1.57
N GLN A 112 -20.99 11.16 -1.50
CA GLN A 112 -21.97 12.05 -0.92
C GLN A 112 -22.63 12.89 -2.03
N MET A 113 -23.94 12.73 -2.19
CA MET A 113 -24.75 13.51 -3.12
C MET A 113 -26.09 13.82 -2.47
N ASN A 114 -26.58 15.06 -2.54
CA ASN A 114 -27.85 15.49 -1.95
C ASN A 114 -28.05 15.12 -0.46
N ASN A 115 -27.00 15.27 0.36
CA ASN A 115 -26.96 14.85 1.78
C ASN A 115 -27.11 13.34 2.04
N GLU A 116 -27.20 12.50 1.01
CA GLU A 116 -27.13 11.06 1.15
C GLU A 116 -25.70 10.56 1.02
N TYR A 117 -25.37 9.58 1.85
CA TYR A 117 -24.07 8.93 1.88
C TYR A 117 -24.22 7.49 1.45
N LYS A 118 -23.45 7.10 0.44
CA LYS A 118 -23.46 5.74 -0.09
C LYS A 118 -22.05 5.20 -0.17
N GLU A 119 -21.81 4.04 0.45
CA GLU A 119 -20.61 3.26 0.16
C GLU A 119 -20.70 2.74 -1.28
N ILE A 120 -19.71 3.09 -2.10
CA ILE A 120 -19.62 2.63 -3.49
C ILE A 120 -18.68 1.43 -3.58
N TYR A 121 -17.58 1.48 -2.83
CA TYR A 121 -16.60 0.40 -2.74
C TYR A 121 -16.32 0.10 -1.28
N SER A 122 -16.43 -1.18 -0.93
CA SER A 122 -16.13 -1.68 0.41
C SER A 122 -14.63 -1.69 0.68
N GLU A 123 -14.27 -1.65 1.96
CA GLU A 123 -12.88 -1.71 2.40
C GLU A 123 -12.29 -3.10 2.13
N GLY A 124 -11.11 -3.14 1.51
CA GLY A 124 -10.35 -4.36 1.32
C GLY A 124 -9.74 -4.89 2.62
N ARG A 125 -9.04 -6.02 2.55
CA ARG A 125 -8.30 -6.57 3.71
C ARG A 125 -7.05 -5.76 4.09
N GLY A 126 -6.56 -4.93 3.17
CA GLY A 126 -5.34 -4.14 3.34
C GLY A 126 -4.06 -4.96 3.36
N LEU A 127 -2.94 -4.25 3.49
CA LEU A 127 -1.63 -4.82 3.76
C LEU A 127 -1.48 -5.06 5.26
N ALA A 128 -1.22 -6.31 5.64
CA ALA A 128 -0.87 -6.62 7.02
C ALA A 128 0.42 -5.89 7.43
N PRO A 129 0.66 -5.62 8.72
CA PRO A 129 1.83 -4.85 9.14
C PRO A 129 3.19 -5.51 8.87
N ASN A 130 3.22 -6.81 8.57
CA ASN A 130 4.40 -7.56 8.14
C ASN A 130 4.43 -7.80 6.62
N GLN A 131 3.54 -7.19 5.85
CA GLN A 131 3.49 -7.30 4.40
C GLN A 131 4.11 -6.05 3.73
N LEU A 132 4.81 -6.27 2.62
CA LEU A 132 5.38 -5.24 1.78
C LEU A 132 4.96 -5.47 0.32
N LEU A 133 4.25 -4.50 -0.26
CA LEU A 133 3.88 -4.54 -1.67
C LEU A 133 4.99 -3.91 -2.52
N ILE A 134 5.48 -4.66 -3.51
CA ILE A 134 6.43 -4.20 -4.51
C ILE A 134 5.75 -4.16 -5.86
N VAL A 135 5.75 -2.98 -6.48
CA VAL A 135 5.36 -2.81 -7.86
C VAL A 135 6.59 -3.02 -8.73
N VAL A 136 6.57 -4.05 -9.57
CA VAL A 136 7.64 -4.40 -10.49
C VAL A 136 7.30 -3.83 -11.86
N THR A 137 8.07 -2.82 -12.26
CA THR A 137 7.92 -2.16 -13.55
C THR A 137 9.15 -2.41 -14.41
N GLY A 138 8.95 -2.36 -15.72
CA GLY A 138 10.03 -2.45 -16.69
C GLY A 138 10.09 -1.20 -17.57
N PRO A 139 11.20 -1.01 -18.28
CA PRO A 139 11.40 0.09 -19.23
C PRO A 139 10.48 0.07 -20.45
N CYS A 140 9.44 -0.76 -20.50
CA CYS A 140 8.58 -0.84 -21.69
C CYS A 140 7.82 0.47 -22.01
N LYS A 141 7.91 1.50 -21.15
CA LYS A 141 7.47 2.89 -21.43
C LYS A 141 8.60 3.83 -21.87
N ILE A 142 9.84 3.35 -22.00
CA ILE A 142 11.03 4.10 -22.41
C ILE A 142 11.54 3.49 -23.72
N PRO A 143 11.75 4.28 -24.80
CA PRO A 143 12.24 3.72 -26.06
C PRO A 143 13.54 2.94 -25.86
N SER A 144 13.65 1.80 -26.55
CA SER A 144 14.49 0.64 -26.20
C SER A 144 16.00 0.86 -26.15
N TYR A 145 16.49 2.07 -26.39
CA TYR A 145 17.92 2.41 -26.43
C TYR A 145 18.49 2.95 -25.11
N LYS A 146 17.69 3.04 -24.02
CA LYS A 146 18.15 3.61 -22.73
C LYS A 146 17.92 2.75 -21.49
N SER A 147 17.59 1.47 -21.63
CA SER A 147 17.20 0.67 -20.47
C SER A 147 18.26 -0.29 -19.96
N THR A 148 18.93 0.11 -18.88
CA THR A 148 19.71 -0.77 -18.00
C THR A 148 19.27 -0.72 -16.53
N HIS A 149 18.20 -0.01 -16.18
CA HIS A 149 17.81 0.18 -14.78
C HIS A 149 16.41 -0.35 -14.48
N ILE A 150 16.36 -1.44 -13.71
CA ILE A 150 15.17 -1.86 -12.96
C ILE A 150 15.14 -1.01 -11.69
N SER A 151 14.09 -0.21 -11.50
CA SER A 151 13.90 0.61 -10.30
C SER A 151 12.79 0.02 -9.44
N GLY A 152 13.11 -0.34 -8.19
CA GLY A 152 12.12 -0.65 -7.16
C GLY A 152 11.80 0.62 -6.35
N LEU A 153 10.52 0.94 -6.20
CA LEU A 153 10.07 2.05 -5.36
C LEU A 153 9.43 1.51 -4.08
N ILE A 154 9.97 1.91 -2.92
CA ILE A 154 9.31 1.69 -1.63
C ILE A 154 8.29 2.81 -1.45
N VAL A 155 7.00 2.48 -1.43
CA VAL A 155 5.94 3.45 -1.15
C VAL A 155 5.76 3.53 0.36
N GLN A 156 6.27 4.61 0.96
CA GLN A 156 5.95 4.94 2.35
C GLN A 156 4.49 5.39 2.43
N THR A 157 3.69 4.68 3.23
CA THR A 157 2.25 4.94 3.43
C THR A 157 1.95 5.67 4.73
N HIS A 158 2.96 6.05 5.51
CA HIS A 158 2.78 6.81 6.75
C HIS A 158 3.05 8.30 6.53
N SER A 159 2.13 9.15 6.99
CA SER A 159 2.38 10.57 7.18
C SER A 159 3.43 10.75 8.27
N SER A 160 4.56 11.36 7.93
CA SER A 160 5.57 11.83 8.88
C SER A 160 5.02 13.02 9.67
N THR A 161 4.03 12.79 10.53
CA THR A 161 3.71 13.74 11.61
C THR A 161 4.33 13.16 12.87
N GLY A 162 5.64 13.37 12.99
CA GLY A 162 6.32 13.32 14.28
C GLY A 162 5.85 14.52 15.10
N ARG A 163 5.29 14.23 16.27
CA ARG A 163 5.32 15.11 17.43
C ARG A 163 6.10 14.38 18.50
#